data_AF-A0ABD6T187-F1
#
_entry.id   AF-A0ABD6T187-F1
#
_cell.length_a   1.000
_cell.length_b   1.000
_cell.length_c   1.000
_cell.angle_alpha   90.00
_cell.angle_beta   90.00
_cell.angle_gamma   90.00
#
_symmetry.space_group_name_H-M   'P 1'
#
loop_
_entity.id
_entity.type
_entity.pdbx_description
1 polymer ?
#
loop_
_entity_poly.entity_id
_entity_poly.type
_entity_poly.pdbx_seq_one_letter_code
_entity_poly.pdbx_strand_id
1 'polypeptide(L)'
;MREETGLETRIKELLYICDKPDVTPSLVHITFLLERVSGEIKLPSNEFDHNPIHDVKMVPITELRNYHFSETFIELIEKGFPNAGTYQGLKQNIGL
;
A
#
# COMPACT_ATOMS: atom_id res chain seq x y z
N MET A 1 0.11 10.06 2.93
CA MET A 1 -0.47 10.21 1.57
C MET A 1 -0.31 11.61 1.00
N ARG A 2 -0.57 12.68 1.76
CA ARG A 2 -0.46 14.06 1.26
C ARG A 2 0.89 14.38 0.62
N GLU A 3 2.00 14.00 1.25
CA GLU A 3 3.34 14.27 0.72
C GLU A 3 3.55 13.63 -0.65
N GLU A 4 3.21 12.35 -0.81
CA GLU A 4 3.44 11.57 -2.04
C GLU A 4 2.38 11.79 -3.13
N THR A 5 1.15 12.18 -2.78
CA THR A 5 0.01 12.20 -3.73
C THR A 5 -0.81 13.50 -3.73
N GLY A 6 -0.60 14.38 -2.75
CA GLY A 6 -1.43 15.57 -2.54
C GLY A 6 -2.81 15.31 -1.91
N LEU A 7 -3.19 14.05 -1.68
CA LEU A 7 -4.51 13.70 -1.14
C LEU A 7 -4.53 13.70 0.39
N GLU A 8 -5.60 14.29 0.94
CA GLU A 8 -5.93 14.17 2.35
C GLU A 8 -6.80 12.93 2.55
N THR A 9 -6.37 12.04 3.44
CA THR A 9 -6.99 10.71 3.63
C THR A 9 -7.21 10.41 5.10
N ARG A 10 -8.24 9.62 5.41
CA ARG A 10 -8.43 9.00 6.73
C ARG A 10 -8.27 7.49 6.65
N ILE A 11 -7.80 6.88 7.74
CA ILE A 11 -7.78 5.42 7.87
C ILE A 11 -9.23 4.96 7.98
N LYS A 12 -9.66 4.12 7.02
CA LYS A 12 -10.96 3.46 7.06
C LYS A 12 -10.87 2.15 7.83
N GLU A 13 -9.81 1.39 7.59
CA GLU A 13 -9.62 0.06 8.18
C GLU A 13 -8.14 -0.33 8.23
N LEU A 14 -7.75 -1.02 9.29
CA LEU A 14 -6.49 -1.77 9.33
C LEU A 14 -6.67 -3.03 8.50
N LEU A 15 -5.92 -3.20 7.41
CA LEU A 15 -5.99 -4.42 6.62
C LEU A 15 -5.10 -5.50 7.24
N TYR A 16 -3.79 -5.31 7.23
CA TYR A 16 -2.86 -6.35 7.71
C TYR A 16 -1.70 -5.75 8.48
N ILE A 17 -1.22 -6.53 9.46
CA ILE A 17 0.09 -6.35 10.10
C ILE A 17 0.94 -7.55 9.71
N CYS A 18 2.14 -7.31 9.20
CA CYS A 18 3.11 -8.34 8.86
C CYS A 18 4.48 -7.99 9.46
N ASP A 19 5.32 -8.98 9.66
CA ASP A 19 6.72 -8.78 10.02
C ASP A 19 7.68 -9.20 8.89
N LYS A 20 8.90 -8.67 8.95
CA LYS A 20 10.04 -9.12 8.15
C LYS A 20 11.26 -9.12 9.08
N PRO A 21 11.42 -10.17 9.91
CA PRO A 21 12.44 -10.19 10.96
C PRO A 21 13.86 -10.44 10.40
N ASP A 22 13.96 -10.97 9.18
CA ASP A 22 15.20 -11.31 8.48
C ASP A 22 15.98 -10.11 7.93
N VAL A 23 15.40 -8.91 7.93
CA VAL A 23 16.11 -7.67 7.59
C VAL A 23 16.70 -6.99 8.83
N THR A 24 17.73 -6.17 8.64
CA THR A 24 18.35 -5.37 9.70
C THR A 24 18.21 -3.88 9.39
N PRO A 25 17.53 -3.09 10.23
CA PRO A 25 16.77 -3.51 11.41
C PRO A 25 15.54 -4.35 11.02
N SER A 26 15.03 -5.15 11.96
CA SER A 26 13.77 -5.89 11.75
C SER A 26 12.62 -4.93 11.45
N LEU A 27 11.73 -5.35 10.56
CA LEU A 27 10.67 -4.49 10.02
C LEU A 27 9.28 -5.00 10.41
N VAL A 28 8.38 -4.07 10.74
CA VAL A 28 6.93 -4.31 10.80
C VAL A 28 6.29 -3.54 9.66
N HIS A 29 5.45 -4.22 8.89
CA HIS A 29 4.73 -3.67 7.75
C HIS A 29 3.23 -3.62 8.04
N ILE A 30 2.64 -2.43 7.94
CA ILE A 30 1.22 -2.20 8.26
C ILE A 30 0.53 -1.68 7.00
N THR A 31 -0.52 -2.36 6.58
CA THR A 31 -1.34 -1.99 5.41
C THR A 31 -2.69 -1.44 5.89
N PHE A 32 -3.07 -0.26 5.40
CA PHE A 32 -4.37 0.36 5.70
C PHE A 32 -5.22 0.51 4.45
N LEU A 33 -6.53 0.37 4.61
CA LEU A 33 -7.51 0.86 3.65
C LEU A 33 -7.76 2.33 3.98
N LEU A 34 -7.59 3.19 2.98
CA LEU A 34 -7.76 4.64 3.12
C LEU A 34 -9.02 5.10 2.42
N GLU A 35 -9.59 6.18 2.94
CA GLU A 35 -10.67 6.92 2.29
C GLU A 35 -10.22 8.37 2.07
N ARG A 36 -10.43 8.87 0.85
CA ARG A 36 -10.16 10.28 0.50
C ARG A 36 -11.15 11.18 1.22
N VAL A 37 -10.63 12.18 1.92
CA VAL A 37 -11.42 13.23 2.58
C VAL A 37 -11.45 14.48 1.71
N SER A 38 -10.29 14.89 1.18
CA SER A 38 -10.15 16.07 0.31
C SER A 38 -8.82 16.01 -0.47
N GLY A 39 -8.31 17.16 -0.93
CA GLY A 39 -7.08 17.27 -1.71
C GLY A 39 -7.27 16.93 -3.18
N GLU A 40 -6.25 17.20 -3.99
CA GLU A 40 -6.20 16.88 -5.42
C GLU A 40 -4.89 16.16 -5.70
N ILE A 41 -4.88 15.32 -6.74
CA ILE A 41 -3.67 14.61 -7.14
C ILE A 41 -2.61 15.63 -7.55
N LYS A 42 -1.46 15.58 -6.88
CA LYS A 42 -0.30 16.42 -7.17
C LYS A 42 0.97 15.61 -7.01
N LEU A 43 1.97 15.93 -7.83
CA LEU A 43 3.30 15.36 -7.68
C LEU A 43 4.01 15.98 -6.46
N PRO A 44 4.77 15.18 -5.69
CA PRO A 44 5.66 15.71 -4.66
C PRO A 44 6.72 16.63 -5.27
N SER A 45 7.28 17.52 -4.45
CA SER A 45 8.44 18.32 -4.85
C SER A 45 9.71 17.48 -5.08
N ASN A 46 9.75 16.26 -4.52
CA ASN A 46 10.89 15.34 -4.55
C ASN A 46 12.20 15.92 -3.98
N GLU A 47 12.15 17.01 -3.22
CA GLU A 47 13.34 17.77 -2.79
C GLU A 47 14.31 16.95 -1.92
N PHE A 48 13.80 15.98 -1.17
CA PHE A 48 14.59 15.12 -0.27
C PHE A 48 14.45 13.63 -0.57
N ASP A 49 13.90 13.28 -1.74
CA ASP A 49 13.54 11.90 -2.04
C ASP A 49 14.61 11.23 -2.91
N HIS A 50 15.19 10.14 -2.42
CA HIS A 50 16.15 9.33 -3.18
C HIS A 50 15.45 8.47 -4.24
N ASN A 51 14.13 8.26 -4.11
CA ASN A 51 13.32 7.53 -5.07
C ASN A 51 12.09 8.38 -5.48
N PRO A 52 12.29 9.38 -6.35
CA PRO A 52 11.27 10.38 -6.64
C PRO A 52 10.01 9.78 -7.26
N ILE A 53 8.86 10.29 -6.84
CA ILE A 53 7.58 9.95 -7.45
C ILE A 53 7.35 10.87 -8.64
N HIS A 54 7.25 10.29 -9.82
CA HIS A 54 7.10 11.01 -11.09
C HIS A 54 5.65 11.08 -11.59
N ASP A 55 4.79 10.21 -11.09
CA ASP A 55 3.39 10.14 -11.51
C ASP A 55 2.51 9.58 -10.39
N VAL A 56 1.24 9.98 -10.40
CA VAL A 56 0.20 9.44 -9.53
C VAL A 56 -0.97 9.00 -10.41
N LYS A 57 -1.21 7.69 -10.47
CA LYS A 57 -2.21 7.09 -11.35
C LYS A 57 -3.20 6.24 -10.57
N MET A 58 -4.48 6.37 -10.92
CA MET A 58 -5.51 5.41 -10.53
C MET A 58 -5.44 4.22 -11.49
N VAL A 59 -4.98 3.07 -11.00
CA VAL A 59 -4.84 1.85 -11.79
C VAL A 59 -6.03 0.92 -11.51
N PRO A 60 -6.73 0.41 -12.54
CA PRO A 60 -7.74 -0.63 -12.35
C PRO A 60 -7.15 -1.87 -11.65
N ILE A 61 -7.86 -2.47 -10.71
CA ILE A 61 -7.39 -3.66 -9.97
C ILE A 61 -6.99 -4.79 -10.94
N THR A 62 -7.73 -4.94 -12.04
CA THR A 62 -7.47 -5.92 -13.10
C THR A 62 -6.13 -5.75 -13.80
N GLU A 63 -5.54 -4.55 -13.75
CA GLU A 63 -4.26 -4.23 -14.38
C GLU A 63 -3.06 -4.40 -13.44
N LEU A 64 -3.25 -4.71 -12.15
CA LEU A 64 -2.15 -4.81 -11.18
C LEU A 64 -1.10 -5.87 -11.56
N ARG A 65 -1.50 -6.92 -12.30
CA ARG A 65 -0.58 -7.91 -12.88
C ARG A 65 0.50 -7.27 -13.76
N ASN A 66 0.15 -6.21 -14.50
CA ASN A 66 1.08 -5.48 -15.36
C ASN A 66 2.10 -4.65 -14.57
N TYR A 67 1.85 -4.44 -13.28
CA TYR A 67 2.72 -3.72 -12.35
C TYR A 67 3.48 -4.67 -11.41
N HIS A 68 3.52 -5.97 -11.73
CA HIS A 68 4.27 -7.00 -10.99
C HIS A 68 3.78 -7.24 -9.56
N PHE A 69 2.53 -6.87 -9.24
CA PHE A 69 1.89 -7.36 -8.02
C PHE A 69 1.69 -8.87 -8.12
N SER A 70 1.95 -9.58 -7.02
CA SER A 70 1.79 -11.04 -6.99
C SER A 70 0.32 -11.44 -7.11
N GLU A 71 0.07 -12.62 -7.68
CA GLU A 71 -1.29 -13.19 -7.72
C GLU A 71 -1.90 -13.31 -6.33
N THR A 72 -1.10 -13.68 -5.32
CA THR A 72 -1.52 -13.72 -3.91
C THR A 72 -2.12 -12.39 -3.45
N PHE A 73 -1.44 -11.28 -3.74
CA PHE A 73 -1.92 -9.96 -3.31
C PHE A 73 -3.16 -9.53 -4.11
N ILE A 74 -3.20 -9.82 -5.41
CA ILE A 74 -4.35 -9.49 -6.26
C ILE A 74 -5.59 -10.27 -5.81
N GLU A 75 -5.47 -11.55 -5.49
CA GLU A 75 -6.56 -12.33 -4.93
C GLU A 75 -7.08 -11.77 -3.60
N LEU A 76 -6.19 -11.24 -2.73
CA LEU A 76 -6.61 -10.60 -1.48
C LEU A 76 -7.45 -9.36 -1.75
N ILE A 77 -7.10 -8.56 -2.76
CA ILE A 77 -7.87 -7.38 -3.15
C ILE A 77 -9.23 -7.80 -3.73
N GLU A 78 -9.25 -8.77 -4.66
CA GLU A 78 -10.48 -9.25 -5.30
C GLU A 78 -11.46 -9.87 -4.29
N LYS A 79 -10.94 -10.53 -3.25
CA LYS A 79 -11.73 -11.09 -2.14
C LYS A 79 -12.09 -10.06 -1.07
N GLY A 80 -11.69 -8.80 -1.22
CA GLY A 80 -12.03 -7.71 -0.29
C GLY A 80 -11.35 -7.82 1.08
N PHE A 81 -10.13 -8.35 1.13
CA PHE A 81 -9.33 -8.51 2.36
C PHE A 81 -10.04 -9.31 3.48
N PRO A 82 -10.33 -10.60 3.28
CA PRO A 82 -11.18 -11.39 4.18
C PRO A 82 -10.67 -11.50 5.64
N ASN A 83 -9.38 -11.26 5.88
CA ASN A 83 -8.76 -11.31 7.21
C ASN A 83 -8.36 -9.91 7.72
N ALA A 84 -9.04 -8.86 7.28
CA ALA A 84 -8.73 -7.50 7.69
C ALA A 84 -8.65 -7.36 9.23
N GLY A 85 -7.73 -6.52 9.70
CA GLY A 85 -7.50 -6.24 11.11
C GLY A 85 -6.59 -7.23 11.83
N THR A 86 -6.00 -8.19 11.12
CA THR A 86 -5.22 -9.27 11.74
C THR A 86 -3.73 -9.25 11.39
N TYR A 87 -2.94 -9.94 12.22
CA TYR A 87 -1.54 -10.27 11.93
C TYR A 87 -1.46 -11.46 10.97
N GLN A 88 -0.66 -11.34 9.90
CA GLN A 88 -0.54 -12.34 8.84
C GLN A 88 0.82 -13.07 8.82
N GLY A 89 1.68 -12.85 9.83
CA GLY A 89 3.02 -13.40 9.83
C GLY A 89 3.95 -12.62 8.89
N LEU A 90 4.81 -13.36 8.19
CA LEU A 90 5.78 -12.81 7.26
C LEU A 90 5.10 -11.99 6.16
N LYS A 91 5.69 -10.86 5.77
CA LYS A 91 5.19 -9.98 4.69
C LYS A 91 4.85 -10.74 3.38
N GLN A 92 5.64 -11.75 3.04
CA GLN A 92 5.42 -12.58 1.85
C GLN A 92 4.10 -13.38 1.88
N ASN A 93 3.50 -13.61 3.06
CA ASN A 93 2.24 -14.35 3.20
C ASN A 93 1.06 -13.60 2.57
N ILE A 94 1.15 -12.26 2.49
CA ILE A 94 0.17 -11.43 1.77
C ILE A 94 0.62 -11.11 0.34
N GLY A 95 1.68 -11.75 -0.15
CA GLY A 95 2.20 -11.56 -1.50
C GLY A 95 3.00 -10.26 -1.72
N LEU A 96 3.52 -9.66 -0.64
CA LEU A 96 4.35 -8.46 -0.67
C LEU A 96 5.78 -8.71 -0.20
#